data_AF-A0A6L9ZG76-F1
#
_entry.id   AF-A0A6L9ZG76-F1
#
_cell.length_a   1.000
_cell.length_b   1.000
_cell.length_c   1.000
_cell.angle_alpha   90.00
_cell.angle_beta   90.00
_cell.angle_gamma   90.00
#
_symmetry.space_group_name_H-M   'P 1'
#
loop_
_entity.id
_entity.type
_entity.pdbx_description
1 polymer ?
#
loop_
_entity_poly.entity_id
_entity_poly.type
_entity_poly.pdbx_seq_one_letter_code
_entity_poly.pdbx_strand_id
1 'polypeptide(L)'
;KTELVSPQELERVKTQARASLLRSLDSNMGMARNLATYEVQTGDWRNLFKEIEDIEKVSAEDIQRVAQATFRPENRTIGRILPSQ
;
A
#
# COMPACT_ATOMS: atom_id res chain seq x y z
N LYS A 1 -3.35 -3.81 17.67
CA LYS A 1 -4.51 -4.20 16.84
C LYS A 1 -4.70 -5.70 16.99
N THR A 2 -5.81 -6.16 17.57
CA THR A 2 -6.01 -7.56 18.01
C THR A 2 -7.02 -8.33 17.17
N GLU A 3 -7.79 -7.65 16.33
CA GLU A 3 -8.78 -8.25 15.43
C GLU A 3 -8.20 -8.38 14.02
N LEU A 4 -8.62 -9.42 13.30
CA LEU A 4 -8.30 -9.59 11.88
C LEU A 4 -9.23 -8.71 11.05
N VAL A 5 -8.74 -8.24 9.91
CA VAL A 5 -9.62 -7.58 8.92
C VAL A 5 -10.63 -8.59 8.38
N SER A 6 -11.83 -8.13 8.06
CA SER A 6 -12.83 -9.03 7.49
C SER A 6 -12.41 -9.49 6.08
N PRO A 7 -12.77 -10.72 5.67
CA PRO A 7 -12.51 -11.18 4.31
C PRO A 7 -13.11 -10.26 3.24
N GLN A 8 -14.28 -9.69 3.51
CA GLN A 8 -14.98 -8.79 2.59
C GLN A 8 -14.23 -7.46 2.38
N GLU A 9 -13.68 -6.89 3.46
CA GLU A 9 -12.85 -5.69 3.36
C GLU A 9 -11.53 -5.98 2.64
N LEU A 10 -10.90 -7.12 2.94
CA LEU A 10 -9.66 -7.52 2.27
C LEU A 10 -9.86 -7.66 0.75
N GLU A 11 -10.89 -8.38 0.32
CA GLU A 11 -11.22 -8.55 -1.10
C GLU A 11 -11.56 -7.22 -1.79
N ARG A 12 -12.28 -6.34 -1.08
CA ARG A 12 -12.58 -4.99 -1.59
C ARG A 12 -11.31 -4.20 -1.84
N VAL A 13 -10.35 -4.22 -0.90
CA VAL A 13 -9.09 -3.49 -1.02
C VAL A 13 -8.22 -4.08 -2.14
N LYS A 14 -8.11 -5.40 -2.25
CA LYS A 14 -7.41 -6.07 -3.37
C LYS A 14 -7.96 -5.66 -4.73
N THR A 15 -9.29 -5.65 -4.85
CA THR A 15 -9.98 -5.18 -6.06
C THR A 15 -9.68 -3.72 -6.39
N GLN A 16 -9.67 -2.85 -5.38
CA GLN A 16 -9.34 -1.44 -5.56
C GLN A 16 -7.90 -1.22 -6.01
N ALA A 17 -6.94 -1.97 -5.45
CA ALA A 17 -5.53 -1.89 -5.83
C ALA A 17 -5.32 -2.26 -7.31
N ARG A 18 -5.91 -3.37 -7.76
CA ARG A 18 -5.94 -3.77 -9.18
C ARG A 18 -6.46 -2.67 -10.09
N ALA A 19 -7.60 -2.09 -9.74
CA ALA A 19 -8.21 -1.04 -10.54
C ALA A 19 -7.37 0.26 -10.54
N SER A 20 -6.68 0.55 -9.44
CA SER A 20 -5.78 1.70 -9.33
C SER A 20 -4.55 1.56 -10.22
N LEU A 21 -3.93 0.36 -10.24
CA LEU A 21 -2.82 0.08 -11.13
C LEU A 21 -3.26 0.28 -12.58
N LEU A 22 -4.35 -0.36 -13.02
CA LEU A 22 -4.86 -0.23 -14.39
C LEU A 22 -5.07 1.23 -14.81
N ARG A 23 -5.72 2.04 -13.97
CA ARG A 23 -5.93 3.48 -14.24
C ARG A 23 -4.63 4.26 -14.34
N SER A 24 -3.62 3.91 -13.54
CA SER A 24 -2.32 4.59 -13.61
C SER A 24 -1.56 4.29 -14.91
N LEU A 25 -1.80 3.11 -15.51
CA LEU A 25 -1.19 2.69 -16.78
C LEU A 25 -1.89 3.27 -18.02
N ASP A 26 -3.11 3.82 -17.87
CA ASP A 26 -3.92 4.39 -18.95
C ASP A 26 -3.38 5.73 -19.50
N SER A 27 -2.32 6.26 -18.89
CA SER A 27 -1.64 7.47 -19.39
C SER A 27 -0.14 7.22 -19.54
N ASN A 28 0.45 7.76 -20.61
CA ASN A 28 1.90 7.67 -20.85
C ASN A 28 2.71 8.23 -19.69
N MET A 29 2.26 9.33 -19.08
CA MET A 29 2.94 9.94 -17.94
C MET A 29 2.84 9.06 -16.67
N GLY A 30 1.67 8.47 -16.41
CA GLY A 30 1.49 7.55 -15.29
C GLY A 30 2.35 6.29 -15.45
N MET A 31 2.36 5.72 -16.66
CA MET A 31 3.21 4.58 -17.01
C MET A 31 4.70 4.90 -16.83
N ALA A 32 5.19 6.00 -17.42
CA ALA A 32 6.59 6.42 -17.29
C ALA A 32 7.00 6.64 -15.82
N ARG A 33 6.13 7.27 -15.02
CA ARG A 33 6.36 7.49 -13.58
C ARG A 33 6.47 6.17 -12.82
N ASN A 34 5.55 5.23 -13.07
CA ASN A 34 5.55 3.94 -12.40
C ASN A 34 6.81 3.13 -12.73
N LEU A 35 7.16 3.03 -14.02
CA LEU A 35 8.37 2.32 -14.46
C LEU A 35 9.63 2.89 -13.80
N ALA A 36 9.81 4.22 -13.83
CA ALA A 36 10.95 4.87 -13.20
C ALA A 36 10.96 4.67 -11.68
N THR A 37 9.80 4.73 -11.02
CA THR A 37 9.67 4.51 -9.58
C THR A 37 10.12 3.10 -9.20
N TYR A 38 9.66 2.09 -9.93
CA TYR A 38 10.00 0.69 -9.65
C TYR A 38 11.46 0.36 -9.96
N GLU A 39 12.02 0.93 -11.03
CA GLU A 39 13.45 0.80 -11.31
C GLU A 39 14.29 1.35 -10.14
N VAL A 40 13.98 2.57 -9.69
CA VAL A 40 14.74 3.23 -8.61
C VAL A 40 14.58 2.51 -7.27
N GLN A 41 13.39 2.03 -6.94
CA GLN A 41 13.11 1.45 -5.61
C GLN A 41 13.44 -0.04 -5.53
N THR A 42 13.30 -0.78 -6.63
CA THR A 42 13.38 -2.25 -6.63
C THR A 42 14.47 -2.81 -7.54
N GLY A 43 15.09 -1.97 -8.37
CA GLY A 43 16.14 -2.36 -9.32
C GLY A 43 15.65 -3.08 -10.58
N ASP A 44 14.33 -3.23 -10.76
CA ASP A 44 13.73 -3.76 -12.00
C ASP A 44 12.31 -3.22 -12.16
N TRP A 45 12.11 -2.36 -13.16
CA TRP A 45 10.78 -1.83 -13.51
C TRP A 45 9.72 -2.92 -13.74
N ARG A 46 10.11 -4.15 -14.09
CA ARG A 46 9.16 -5.26 -14.29
C ARG A 46 8.45 -5.68 -13.01
N ASN A 47 8.97 -5.32 -11.84
CA ASN A 47 8.32 -5.59 -10.56
C ASN A 47 6.95 -4.89 -10.44
N LEU A 48 6.71 -3.82 -11.22
CA LEU A 48 5.38 -3.21 -11.37
C LEU A 48 4.29 -4.22 -11.75
N PHE A 49 4.61 -5.19 -12.60
CA PHE A 49 3.64 -6.18 -13.09
C PHE A 49 3.44 -7.35 -12.12
N LYS A 50 4.33 -7.51 -11.15
CA LYS A 50 4.21 -8.51 -10.09
C LYS A 50 3.39 -8.00 -8.90
N GLU A 51 3.21 -6.69 -8.79
CA GLU A 51 2.51 -6.03 -7.68
C GLU A 51 1.12 -6.64 -7.42
N ILE A 52 0.35 -6.92 -8.49
CA ILE A 52 -0.98 -7.53 -8.33
C ILE A 52 -0.89 -8.95 -7.78
N GLU A 53 0.03 -9.76 -8.29
CA GLU A 53 0.21 -11.13 -7.80
C GLU A 53 0.63 -11.15 -6.32
N ASP A 54 1.45 -10.19 -5.91
CA ASP A 54 1.92 -10.08 -4.53
C ASP A 54 0.82 -9.55 -3.60
N ILE A 55 0.01 -8.60 -4.05
CA ILE A 55 -1.19 -8.13 -3.32
C ILE A 55 -2.19 -9.27 -3.11
N GLU A 56 -2.36 -10.16 -4.09
CA GLU A 56 -3.27 -11.29 -3.95
C GLU A 56 -2.86 -12.28 -2.86
N LYS A 57 -1.55 -12.45 -2.65
CA LYS A 57 -0.99 -13.32 -1.61
C LYS A 57 -1.16 -12.74 -0.20
N VAL A 58 -1.51 -11.47 -0.06
CA VAL A 58 -1.68 -10.84 1.25
C VAL A 58 -2.84 -11.47 2.01
N SER A 59 -2.54 -11.93 3.22
CA SER A 59 -3.50 -12.51 4.17
C SER A 59 -3.96 -11.48 5.22
N ALA A 60 -5.04 -11.80 5.94
CA ALA A 60 -5.49 -10.97 7.06
C ALA A 60 -4.47 -10.97 8.22
N GLU A 61 -3.78 -12.09 8.38
CA GLU A 61 -2.72 -12.31 9.36
C GLU A 61 -1.48 -11.45 9.05
N ASP A 62 -1.10 -11.34 7.78
CA ASP A 62 -0.02 -10.43 7.35
C ASP A 62 -0.33 -8.98 7.68
N ILE A 63 -1.57 -8.55 7.41
CA ILE A 63 -2.04 -7.20 7.73
C ILE A 63 -1.99 -6.98 9.25
N GLN A 64 -2.47 -7.93 10.04
CA GLN A 64 -2.43 -7.83 11.49
C GLN A 64 -0.99 -7.77 12.03
N ARG A 65 -0.10 -8.63 11.52
CA ARG A 65 1.32 -8.67 11.89
C ARG A 65 1.99 -7.32 11.63
N VAL A 66 1.81 -6.75 10.43
CA VAL A 66 2.36 -5.43 10.09
C VAL A 66 1.72 -4.34 10.95
N ALA A 67 0.41 -4.38 11.17
CA ALA A 67 -0.27 -3.41 12.02
C ALA A 67 0.25 -3.42 13.47
N GLN A 68 0.55 -4.59 14.02
CA GLN A 68 1.14 -4.72 15.36
C GLN A 68 2.57 -4.17 15.42
N ALA A 69 3.38 -4.41 14.38
CA ALA A 69 4.75 -3.90 14.30
C ALA A 69 4.80 -2.38 14.08
N THR A 70 3.87 -1.83 13.28
CA THR A 70 3.85 -0.42 12.89
C THR A 70 3.21 0.47 13.95
N PHE A 71 2.03 0.11 14.45
CA PHE A 71 1.25 0.96 15.37
C PHE A 71 1.66 0.77 16.83
N ARG A 72 2.93 1.00 17.12
CA ARG A 72 3.50 0.98 18.46
C ARG A 72 3.55 2.40 19.04
N PRO A 73 3.39 2.59 20.37
CA PRO A 73 3.55 3.90 21.00
C PRO A 73 4.89 4.57 20.66
N GLU A 74 5.95 3.76 20.59
CA GLU A 74 7.30 4.20 20.20
C GLU A 74 7.37 4.78 18.77
N ASN A 75 6.47 4.37 17.88
CA ASN A 75 6.40 4.83 16.48
C ASN A 75 5.43 6.02 16.30
N ARG A 76 5.03 6.69 17.39
CA ARG A 76 4.03 7.75 17.37
C ARG A 76 4.66 9.13 17.55
N THR A 77 4.51 9.99 16.53
CA THR A 77 4.80 11.43 16.61
C THR A 77 3.48 12.20 16.66
N ILE A 78 3.34 13.16 17.59
CA ILE A 78 2.15 14.01 17.72
C ILE A 78 2.54 15.47 17.48
N GLY A 79 1.99 16.07 16.43
CA GLY A 79 2.02 17.51 16.22
C GLY A 79 0.67 18.14 16.59
N ARG A 80 0.68 19.27 17.30
CA ARG A 80 -0.52 20.08 17.58
C ARG A 80 -0.25 21.52 17.18
N ILE A 81 -1.14 22.12 16.41
CA ILE A 81 -1.15 23.56 16.13
C ILE A 81 -2.15 24.18 17.12
N LEU A 82 -1.69 25.14 17.90
CA LEU A 82 -2.52 25.89 18.85
C LEU A 82 -2.74 27.31 18.34
N PRO A 83 -3.91 27.93 18.58
CA PRO A 83 -4.16 29.31 18.19
C PRO A 83 -3.16 30.26 18.85
N SER A 84 -2.76 31.33 18.15
CA SER A 84 -2.06 32.46 18.78
C SER A 84 -3.02 33.21 19.71
N GLN A 85 -2.57 33.54 20.92
CA GLN A 85 -3.29 34.43 21.85
C GLN A 85 -3.47 35.82 21.26
#